data_AF-A0A9E2CJX7-F1
#
_entry.id   AF-A0A9E2CJX7-F1
#
_cell.length_a   1.000
_cell.length_b   1.000
_cell.length_c   1.000
_cell.angle_alpha   90.00
_cell.angle_beta   90.00
_cell.angle_gamma   90.00
#
_symmetry.space_group_name_H-M   'P 1'
#
loop_
_entity.id
_entity.type
_entity.pdbx_description
1 polymer ?
#
loop_
_entity_poly.entity_id
_entity_poly.type
_entity_poly.pdbx_seq_one_letter_code
_entity_poly.pdbx_strand_id
1 'polypeptide(L)' 'CSSCHEPHNDSLGPFLRRELGESLICLECHNK' A
#
# COMPACT_ATOMS: atom_id res chain seq x y z
N CYS A 1 -4.45 -7.08 -6.57
CA CYS A 1 -3.64 -7.65 -5.47
C CYS A 1 -2.30 -6.93 -5.34
N SER A 2 -1.43 -7.00 -6.36
CA SER A 2 -0.11 -6.32 -6.36
C SER A 2 -0.18 -4.79 -6.43
N SER A 3 -1.33 -4.25 -6.85
CA SER A 3 -1.59 -2.80 -6.84
C SER A 3 -1.60 -2.18 -5.45
N CYS A 4 -1.66 -2.99 -4.38
CA CYS A 4 -1.54 -2.53 -2.99
C CYS A 4 -0.51 -3.38 -2.20
N HIS A 5 -0.33 -4.65 -2.59
CA HIS A 5 0.55 -5.58 -1.88
C HIS A 5 1.85 -5.91 -2.62
N GLU A 6 2.94 -6.13 -1.90
CA GLU A 6 4.23 -6.58 -2.40
C GLU A 6 4.59 -7.94 -1.76
N PRO A 7 4.28 -9.08 -2.41
CA PRO A 7 4.36 -10.41 -1.80
C PRO A 7 5.77 -10.87 -1.41
N HIS A 8 6.81 -10.16 -1.83
CA HIS A 8 8.21 -10.44 -1.50
C HIS A 8 8.79 -9.46 -0.47
N ASN A 9 7.98 -8.54 0.06
CA ASN A 9 8.42 -7.52 0.99
C ASN A 9 7.34 -7.23 2.04
N ASP A 10 7.62 -7.59 3.29
CA ASP A 10 6.72 -7.36 4.43
C ASP A 10 7.24 -6.29 5.41
N SER A 11 8.12 -5.41 4.95
CA SER A 11 8.74 -4.40 5.82
C SER A 11 7.74 -3.39 6.38
N LEU A 12 6.58 -3.24 5.74
CA LEU A 12 5.51 -2.30 6.09
C LEU A 12 4.30 -2.99 6.73
N GLY A 13 4.43 -4.28 7.05
CA GLY A 13 3.33 -5.15 7.45
C GLY A 13 2.42 -5.50 6.27
N PRO A 14 1.37 -6.28 6.52
CA PRO A 14 0.57 -7.10 5.58
C PRO A 14 1.02 -7.19 4.10
N PHE A 15 2.32 -7.33 3.84
CA PHE A 15 2.91 -7.19 2.51
C PHE A 15 2.48 -5.91 1.78
N LEU A 16 2.47 -4.75 2.41
CA LEU A 16 2.03 -3.51 1.77
C LEU A 16 3.18 -2.84 1.02
N ARG A 17 2.89 -2.28 -0.16
CA ARG A 17 3.88 -1.53 -0.94
C ARG A 17 4.13 -0.10 -0.45
N ARG A 18 3.32 0.36 0.51
CA ARG A 18 3.43 1.68 1.17
C ARG A 18 2.81 1.63 2.56
N GLU A 19 3.29 2.52 3.43
CA GLU A 19 2.75 2.75 4.76
C GLU A 19 1.25 3.09 4.72
N LEU A 20 0.51 2.60 5.71
CA LEU A 20 -0.92 2.87 5.92
C LEU A 20 -1.21 4.28 6.49
N GLY A 21 -0.16 5.07 6.78
CA GLY A 21 -0.30 6.44 7.22
C GLY A 21 -1.18 7.24 6.25
N GLU A 22 -2.14 7.99 6.80
CA GLU A 22 -3.01 8.93 6.05
C GLU A 22 -3.74 8.34 4.83
N SER A 23 -3.97 7.01 4.80
CA SER A 23 -4.57 6.33 3.63
C SER A 23 -3.83 6.56 2.31
N LEU A 24 -2.51 6.84 2.37
CA LEU A 24 -1.71 7.23 1.20
C LEU A 24 -1.78 6.22 0.05
N ILE A 25 -1.85 4.94 0.35
CA ILE A 25 -1.96 3.87 -0.67
C ILE A 25 -3.27 3.92 -1.45
N CYS A 26 -4.35 4.39 -0.82
CA CYS A 26 -5.65 4.56 -1.45
C CYS A 26 -5.66 5.81 -2.33
N LEU A 27 -5.08 6.90 -1.84
CA LEU A 27 -5.04 8.20 -2.50
C LEU A 27 -4.16 8.24 -3.75
N GLU A 28 -3.28 7.26 -3.96
CA GLU A 28 -2.54 7.13 -5.22
C GLU A 28 -3.43 7.01 -6.45
N CYS A 29 -4.57 6.35 -6.29
CA CYS A 29 -5.53 6.12 -7.36
C CYS A 29 -6.86 6.84 -7.12
N HIS A 30 -7.20 7.12 -5.86
CA HIS A 30 -8.49 7.68 -5.44
C HIS A 30 -8.31 9.05 -4.79
N ASN A 31 -8.07 10.10 -5.59
CA ASN A 31 -7.95 11.48 -5.12
C ASN A 31 -8.79 12.43 -6.00
N LYS A 32 -10.12 12.24 -5.98
CA LYS A 32 -11.09 13.11 -6.67
C LYS A 32 -12.03 13.74 -5.66
#